data_AF-A0A6N7IQC2-F1
#
_entry.id   AF-A0A6N7IQC2-F1
#
_cell.length_a   1.000
_cell.length_b   1.000
_cell.length_c   1.000
_cell.angle_alpha   90.00
_cell.angle_beta   90.00
_cell.angle_gamma   90.00
#
_symmetry.space_group_name_H-M   'P 1'
#
loop_
_entity.id
_entity.type
_entity.pdbx_description
1 polymer ?
#
loop_
_entity_poly.entity_id
_entity_poly.type
_entity_poly.pdbx_seq_one_letter_code
_entity_poly.pdbx_strand_id
1 'polypeptide(L)'
;MQVILEPLADFSPAVKHGKGWCPYCGRETAFGWDFRLNVARCLGCGISERDFYVRKFNNLWPDGSLESYERSVKKAGLEYDAPFPWEKKKPKINIPERRQCECELCGKVVPAANNRQKYCSDCSLIARRKKERDRKRRVRHGCQPPLNKLRGLPWRGQGQLVD
;
A
#
# COMPACT_ATOMS: atom_id res chain seq x y z
N MET A 1 0.89 -24.46 17.00
CA MET A 1 -0.53 -24.42 17.39
C MET A 1 -0.68 -23.31 18.40
N GLN A 2 -1.66 -22.41 18.26
CA GLN A 2 -1.95 -21.41 19.30
C GLN A 2 -2.72 -22.09 20.42
N VAL A 3 -2.31 -21.88 21.67
CA VAL A 3 -2.97 -22.43 22.86
C VAL A 3 -4.10 -21.48 23.25
N ILE A 4 -5.31 -22.02 23.42
CA ILE A 4 -6.47 -21.28 23.92
C ILE A 4 -6.52 -21.51 25.43
N LEU A 5 -6.54 -20.43 26.21
CA LEU A 5 -6.59 -20.48 27.67
C LEU A 5 -7.97 -20.08 28.17
N GLU A 6 -8.59 -20.98 28.93
CA GLU A 6 -9.89 -20.73 29.58
C GLU A 6 -9.73 -19.78 30.77
N PRO A 7 -10.73 -18.92 31.03
CA PRO A 7 -10.74 -18.09 32.23
C PRO A 7 -10.84 -18.95 33.49
N LEU A 8 -10.37 -18.41 34.61
CA LEU A 8 -10.60 -19.00 35.93
C LEU A 8 -12.11 -19.10 36.19
N ALA A 9 -12.54 -20.13 36.93
CA ALA A 9 -13.97 -20.42 37.18
C ALA A 9 -14.74 -19.22 37.77
N ASP A 10 -14.05 -18.37 38.53
CA ASP A 10 -14.64 -17.20 39.20
C ASP A 10 -14.54 -15.91 38.36
N PHE A 11 -14.05 -15.99 37.13
CA PHE A 11 -13.91 -14.81 36.27
C PHE A 11 -15.29 -14.31 35.81
N SER A 12 -15.61 -13.08 36.21
CA SER A 12 -16.71 -12.30 35.64
C SER A 12 -16.11 -11.21 34.75
N PRO A 13 -16.47 -11.14 33.45
CA PRO A 13 -15.92 -10.12 32.57
C PRO A 13 -16.32 -8.74 33.06
N ALA A 14 -15.33 -7.94 33.45
CA ALA A 14 -15.51 -6.51 33.69
C ALA A 14 -15.62 -5.78 32.34
N VAL A 15 -16.72 -6.03 31.62
CA VAL A 15 -17.07 -5.36 30.35
C VAL A 15 -17.07 -3.83 30.52
N LYS A 16 -17.31 -3.38 31.76
CA LYS A 16 -17.17 -1.99 32.19
C LYS A 16 -15.69 -1.58 32.09
N HIS A 17 -15.41 -0.45 31.44
CA HIS A 17 -14.06 0.07 31.17
C HIS A 17 -13.29 -0.57 30.01
N GLY A 18 -13.96 -1.32 29.12
CA GLY A 18 -13.32 -1.85 27.91
C GLY A 18 -12.24 -2.90 28.19
N LYS A 19 -12.36 -3.61 29.33
CA LYS A 19 -11.54 -4.77 29.66
C LYS A 19 -12.33 -6.06 29.37
N GLY A 20 -11.61 -7.12 29.07
CA GLY A 20 -12.19 -8.43 28.86
C GLY A 20 -11.14 -9.54 28.90
N TRP A 21 -11.60 -10.78 29.02
CA TRP A 21 -10.73 -11.96 28.92
C TRP A 21 -10.23 -12.12 27.48
N CYS A 22 -8.91 -12.21 27.31
CA CYS A 22 -8.31 -12.57 26.04
C CYS A 22 -7.80 -14.03 26.10
N PRO A 23 -8.41 -14.98 25.38
CA PRO A 23 -8.03 -16.38 25.42
C PRO A 23 -6.64 -16.67 24.85
N TYR A 24 -6.12 -15.76 24.02
CA TYR A 24 -4.79 -15.86 23.42
C TYR A 24 -3.69 -15.26 24.30
N CYS A 25 -4.04 -14.35 25.21
CA CYS A 25 -3.12 -13.83 26.23
C CYS A 25 -3.21 -14.60 27.55
N GLY A 26 -4.32 -15.32 27.79
CA GLY A 26 -4.56 -16.06 29.03
C GLY A 26 -4.77 -15.17 30.25
N ARG A 27 -5.27 -13.94 30.05
CA ARG A 27 -5.49 -12.98 31.12
C ARG A 27 -6.57 -11.97 30.74
N GLU A 28 -7.12 -11.31 31.74
CA GLU A 28 -7.90 -10.09 31.55
C GLU A 28 -6.99 -9.00 30.97
N THR A 29 -7.43 -8.35 29.90
CA THR A 29 -6.65 -7.34 29.21
C THR A 29 -7.56 -6.21 28.75
N ALA A 30 -6.98 -5.02 28.59
CA ALA A 30 -7.68 -3.92 27.98
C ALA A 30 -7.77 -4.10 26.46
N PHE A 31 -8.90 -3.71 25.89
CA PHE A 31 -9.13 -3.63 24.46
C PHE A 31 -9.06 -2.16 24.03
N GLY A 32 -8.43 -1.90 22.90
CA GLY A 32 -8.39 -0.58 22.26
C GLY A 32 -9.23 -0.58 21.00
N TRP A 33 -9.81 0.56 20.65
CA TRP A 33 -10.55 0.72 19.40
C TRP A 33 -9.59 0.82 18.21
N ASP A 34 -9.76 -0.04 17.21
CA ASP A 34 -9.03 0.00 15.94
C ASP A 34 -9.86 0.78 14.92
N PHE A 35 -9.51 2.05 14.70
CA PHE A 35 -10.20 2.92 13.75
C PHE A 35 -10.10 2.44 12.30
N ARG A 36 -9.10 1.61 11.96
CA ARG A 36 -8.91 1.13 10.57
C ARG A 36 -9.95 0.08 10.20
N LEU A 37 -10.34 -0.75 11.17
CA LEU A 37 -11.26 -1.87 10.96
C LEU A 37 -12.62 -1.68 11.65
N ASN A 38 -12.78 -0.63 12.45
CA ASN A 38 -13.96 -0.37 13.27
C ASN A 38 -14.32 -1.55 14.19
N VAL A 39 -13.33 -2.02 14.94
CA VAL A 39 -13.43 -3.14 15.90
C VAL A 39 -12.58 -2.87 17.13
N ALA A 40 -12.94 -3.42 18.28
CA ALA A 40 -12.14 -3.41 19.49
C ALA A 40 -11.12 -4.56 19.52
N ARG A 41 -9.84 -4.27 19.73
CA ARG A 41 -8.78 -5.28 19.70
C ARG A 41 -8.02 -5.33 21.02
N CYS A 42 -7.67 -6.54 21.44
CA CYS A 42 -6.80 -6.78 22.57
C CYS A 42 -5.47 -6.03 22.37
N LEU A 43 -5.09 -5.15 23.31
CA LEU A 43 -3.82 -4.42 23.24
C LEU A 43 -2.59 -5.32 23.38
N GLY A 44 -2.75 -6.56 23.90
CA GLY A 44 -1.66 -7.51 24.07
C GLY A 44 -1.30 -8.29 22.80
N CYS A 45 -2.29 -8.93 22.16
CA CYS A 45 -2.06 -9.80 21.00
C CYS A 45 -2.74 -9.34 19.70
N GLY A 46 -3.61 -8.33 19.77
CA GLY A 46 -4.32 -7.81 18.60
C GLY A 46 -5.50 -8.65 18.11
N ILE A 47 -5.96 -9.65 18.88
CA ILE A 47 -7.20 -10.34 18.53
C ILE A 47 -8.40 -9.38 18.66
N SER A 48 -9.36 -9.47 17.75
CA SER A 48 -10.61 -8.71 17.80
C SER A 48 -11.58 -9.30 18.82
N GLU A 49 -12.39 -8.43 19.42
CA GLU A 49 -13.58 -8.76 20.21
C GLU A 49 -14.60 -9.62 19.47
N ARG A 50 -14.61 -9.61 18.12
CA ARG A 50 -15.47 -10.43 17.28
C ARG A 50 -15.01 -11.88 17.15
N ASP A 51 -13.81 -12.21 17.62
CA ASP A 51 -13.30 -13.58 17.65
C ASP A 51 -14.22 -14.49 18.48
N PHE A 52 -14.40 -15.73 18.00
CA PHE A 52 -15.33 -16.69 18.60
C PHE A 52 -15.08 -16.91 20.09
N TYR A 53 -13.82 -17.12 20.50
CA TYR A 53 -13.49 -17.42 21.89
C TYR A 53 -13.54 -16.16 22.77
N VAL A 54 -13.20 -15.00 22.21
CA VAL A 54 -13.38 -13.73 22.92
C VAL A 54 -14.86 -13.50 23.22
N ARG A 55 -15.75 -13.70 22.24
CA ARG A 55 -17.20 -13.58 22.46
C ARG A 55 -17.73 -14.58 23.47
N LYS A 56 -17.30 -15.84 23.36
CA LYS A 56 -17.69 -16.93 24.27
C LYS A 56 -17.34 -16.60 25.72
N PHE A 57 -16.09 -16.24 26.01
CA PHE A 57 -15.63 -16.05 27.39
C PHE A 57 -16.05 -14.71 28.00
N ASN A 58 -16.45 -13.73 27.18
CA ASN A 58 -16.93 -12.42 27.67
C ASN A 58 -18.46 -12.27 27.57
N ASN A 59 -19.20 -13.34 27.27
CA ASN A 59 -20.66 -13.34 27.10
C ASN A 59 -21.16 -12.28 26.08
N LEU A 60 -20.47 -12.11 24.95
CA LEU A 60 -20.81 -11.15 23.88
C LEU A 60 -21.68 -11.76 22.77
N TRP A 61 -22.44 -12.80 23.08
CA TRP A 61 -23.37 -13.47 22.16
C TRP A 61 -24.77 -12.85 22.11
N PRO A 62 -25.37 -12.42 23.23
CA PRO A 62 -26.69 -11.80 23.19
C PRO A 62 -26.67 -10.50 22.37
N ASP A 63 -27.76 -10.24 21.65
CA ASP A 63 -27.91 -9.04 20.83
C ASP A 63 -27.67 -7.76 21.64
N GLY A 64 -26.95 -6.80 21.08
CA GLY A 64 -26.61 -5.55 21.77
C GLY A 64 -25.44 -5.63 22.74
N SER A 65 -25.02 -6.83 23.17
CA SER A 65 -23.89 -6.98 24.12
C SER A 65 -22.58 -6.58 23.49
N LEU A 66 -22.39 -6.92 22.20
CA LEU A 66 -21.21 -6.56 21.43
C LEU A 66 -21.11 -5.04 21.26
N GLU A 67 -22.19 -4.38 20.85
CA GLU A 67 -22.24 -2.93 20.65
C GLU A 67 -22.07 -2.17 21.98
N SER A 68 -22.62 -2.71 23.07
CA SER A 68 -22.43 -2.16 24.42
C SER A 68 -20.96 -2.27 24.86
N TYR A 69 -20.30 -3.37 24.53
CA TYR A 69 -18.86 -3.53 24.77
C TYR A 69 -18.03 -2.58 23.91
N GLU A 70 -18.29 -2.49 22.61
CA GLU A 70 -17.61 -1.54 21.71
C GLU A 70 -17.76 -0.09 22.22
N ARG A 71 -18.96 0.31 22.70
CA ARG A 71 -19.18 1.62 23.34
C ARG A 71 -18.36 1.78 24.60
N SER A 72 -18.24 0.73 25.41
CA SER A 72 -17.43 0.76 26.64
C SER A 72 -15.94 0.90 26.34
N VAL A 73 -15.43 0.25 25.29
CA VAL A 73 -14.06 0.41 24.78
C VAL A 73 -13.83 1.84 24.30
N LYS A 74 -14.73 2.38 23.46
CA LYS A 74 -14.66 3.77 22.99
C LYS A 74 -14.68 4.77 24.15
N LYS A 75 -15.54 4.55 25.15
CA LYS A 75 -15.63 5.38 26.35
C LYS A 75 -14.37 5.31 27.21
N ALA A 76 -13.65 4.18 27.21
CA ALA A 76 -12.37 4.05 27.90
C ALA A 76 -11.25 4.87 27.23
N GLY A 77 -11.43 5.32 25.98
CA GLY A 77 -10.46 6.16 25.26
C GLY A 77 -9.17 5.42 24.88
N LEU A 78 -9.18 4.09 24.90
CA LEU A 78 -8.05 3.27 24.49
C LEU A 78 -8.07 3.07 22.97
N GLU A 79 -6.95 3.33 22.31
CA GLU A 79 -6.76 3.14 20.88
C GLU A 79 -5.85 1.94 20.61
N TYR A 80 -6.13 1.18 19.55
CA TYR A 80 -5.26 0.12 19.05
C TYR A 80 -4.45 0.65 17.85
N ASP A 81 -3.21 1.08 18.10
CA ASP A 81 -2.29 1.65 17.11
C ASP A 81 -1.25 0.63 16.59
N ALA A 82 -1.19 -0.55 17.19
CA ALA A 82 -0.15 -1.52 16.88
C ALA A 82 -0.19 -1.91 15.38
N PRO A 83 0.99 -1.95 14.71
CA PRO A 83 1.05 -2.30 13.31
C PRO A 83 0.60 -3.74 13.12
N PHE A 84 -0.15 -4.00 12.05
CA PHE A 84 -0.55 -5.35 11.70
C PHE A 84 0.68 -6.23 11.48
N PRO A 85 0.60 -7.56 11.72
CA PRO A 85 1.72 -8.47 11.48
C PRO A 85 2.32 -8.36 10.06
N TRP A 86 1.50 -8.06 9.04
CA TRP A 86 1.96 -7.83 7.66
C TRP A 86 2.55 -6.43 7.43
N GLU A 87 2.22 -5.44 8.27
CA GLU A 87 2.84 -4.09 8.23
C GLU A 87 4.25 -4.10 8.80
N LYS A 88 4.52 -4.95 9.81
CA LYS A 88 5.86 -5.12 10.41
C LYS A 88 6.93 -5.57 9.40
N LYS A 89 6.51 -6.05 8.22
CA LYS A 89 7.37 -6.63 7.19
C LYS A 89 7.35 -5.88 5.85
N LYS A 90 7.11 -4.57 5.81
CA LYS A 90 7.63 -3.85 4.64
C LYS A 90 9.14 -3.72 4.88
N PRO A 91 10.01 -4.55 4.28
CA PRO A 91 11.42 -4.22 4.28
C PRO A 91 11.50 -2.78 3.77
N LYS A 92 12.38 -1.96 4.37
CA LYS A 92 12.75 -0.70 3.73
C LYS A 92 13.13 -1.09 2.31
N ILE A 93 12.27 -0.75 1.34
CA ILE A 93 12.57 -1.00 -0.06
C ILE A 93 13.84 -0.19 -0.24
N ASN A 94 14.98 -0.86 -0.37
CA ASN A 94 16.20 -0.22 -0.78
C ASN A 94 15.90 0.28 -2.17
N ILE A 95 15.42 1.53 -2.27
CA ILE A 95 15.26 2.20 -3.55
C ILE A 95 16.67 2.16 -4.13
N PRO A 96 16.93 1.35 -5.17
CA PRO A 96 18.28 1.23 -5.69
C PRO A 96 18.71 2.63 -6.07
N GLU A 97 19.90 3.02 -5.63
CA GLU A 97 20.50 4.29 -5.99
C GLU A 97 20.35 4.47 -7.50
N ARG A 98 19.71 5.57 -7.92
CA ARG A 98 19.37 5.76 -9.34
C ARG A 98 20.66 5.62 -10.13
N ARG A 99 20.67 4.70 -11.10
CA ARG A 99 21.82 4.50 -11.98
C ARG A 99 22.24 5.84 -12.54
N GLN A 100 23.51 6.18 -12.42
CA GLN A 100 24.06 7.38 -13.02
C GLN A 100 24.43 7.08 -14.48
N CYS A 101 24.17 8.02 -15.40
CA CYS A 101 24.63 7.93 -16.78
C CYS A 101 25.38 9.19 -17.19
N GLU A 102 26.40 9.03 -18.02
CA GLU A 102 27.15 10.14 -18.58
C GLU A 102 26.48 10.66 -19.86
N CYS A 103 26.31 11.97 -19.97
CA CYS A 103 25.72 12.58 -21.15
C CYS A 103 26.69 12.54 -22.35
N GLU A 104 26.30 11.89 -23.45
CA GLU A 104 27.08 11.77 -24.69
C GLU A 104 27.43 13.13 -25.38
N LEU A 105 26.81 14.25 -24.96
CA LEU A 105 27.06 15.58 -25.53
C LEU A 105 27.93 16.47 -24.66
N CYS A 106 27.77 16.42 -23.34
CA CYS A 106 28.47 17.33 -22.42
C CYS A 106 29.32 16.63 -21.35
N GLY A 107 29.34 15.30 -21.30
CA GLY A 107 30.12 14.51 -20.33
C GLY A 107 29.60 14.57 -18.88
N LYS A 108 28.51 15.30 -18.61
CA LYS A 108 27.96 15.40 -17.25
C LYS A 108 27.33 14.08 -16.82
N VAL A 109 27.67 13.62 -15.62
CA VAL A 109 27.03 12.48 -14.95
C VAL A 109 25.69 12.93 -14.36
N VAL A 110 24.60 12.29 -14.78
CA VAL A 110 23.23 12.61 -14.35
C VAL A 110 22.49 11.36 -13.88
N PRO A 111 21.52 11.48 -12.96
CA PRO A 111 20.68 10.35 -12.59
C PRO A 111 19.82 9.93 -13.79
N ALA A 112 19.98 8.67 -14.21
CA ALA A 112 19.22 8.11 -15.33
C ALA A 112 17.76 7.89 -14.91
N ALA A 113 16.82 8.48 -15.64
CA ALA A 113 15.39 8.22 -15.50
C ALA A 113 15.02 6.84 -16.06
N ASN A 114 15.78 6.34 -17.05
CA ASN A 114 15.63 5.00 -17.62
C ASN A 114 16.93 4.52 -18.28
N ASN A 115 17.02 3.22 -18.59
CA ASN A 115 18.19 2.60 -19.24
C ASN A 115 18.46 3.09 -20.68
N ARG A 116 17.61 3.93 -21.26
CA ARG A 116 17.75 4.47 -22.62
C ARG A 116 18.18 5.94 -22.63
N GLN A 117 18.35 6.57 -21.48
CA GLN A 117 18.72 7.98 -21.38
C GLN A 117 20.20 8.17 -21.74
N LYS A 118 20.44 8.83 -22.88
CA LYS A 118 21.79 9.13 -23.41
C LYS A 118 22.25 10.57 -23.15
N TYR A 119 21.31 11.47 -22.85
CA TYR A 119 21.56 12.91 -22.74
C TYR A 119 20.97 13.45 -21.44
N CYS A 120 21.58 14.49 -20.87
CA CYS A 120 20.96 15.28 -19.80
C CYS A 120 19.73 16.03 -20.33
N SER A 121 18.92 16.61 -19.44
CA SER A 121 17.73 17.40 -19.78
C SER A 121 18.02 18.43 -20.88
N ASP A 122 19.11 19.17 -20.75
CA ASP A 122 19.42 20.31 -21.61
C ASP A 122 19.96 19.84 -22.97
N CYS A 123 20.87 18.88 -22.95
CA CYS A 123 21.46 18.29 -24.15
C CYS A 123 20.46 17.44 -24.94
N SER A 124 19.42 16.90 -24.30
CA SER A 124 18.39 16.10 -25.00
C SER A 124 17.67 16.91 -26.09
N LEU A 125 17.41 18.19 -25.84
CA LEU A 125 16.78 19.10 -26.80
C LEU A 125 17.72 19.37 -27.99
N ILE A 126 19.02 19.54 -27.71
CA ILE A 126 20.05 19.76 -28.74
C ILE A 126 20.18 18.52 -29.62
N ALA A 127 20.31 17.33 -29.02
CA ALA A 127 20.38 16.05 -29.73
C ALA A 127 19.14 15.84 -30.61
N ARG A 128 17.95 16.14 -30.08
CA ARG A 128 16.68 16.05 -30.82
C ARG A 128 16.66 16.99 -32.03
N ARG A 129 17.07 18.26 -31.85
CA ARG A 129 17.17 19.24 -32.96
C ARG A 129 18.20 18.81 -34.01
N LYS A 130 19.36 18.29 -33.60
CA LYS A 130 20.39 17.77 -34.53
C LYS A 130 19.86 16.61 -35.35
N LYS A 131 19.27 15.60 -34.70
CA LYS A 131 18.66 14.44 -35.34
C LYS A 131 17.56 14.82 -36.34
N GLU A 132 16.75 15.84 -36.01
CA GLU A 132 15.72 16.36 -36.91
C GLU A 132 16.32 17.05 -38.15
N ARG A 133 17.36 17.87 -37.99
CA ARG A 133 18.08 18.47 -39.12
C ARG A 133 18.70 17.42 -40.03
N ASP A 134 19.33 16.40 -39.45
CA ASP A 134 19.92 15.29 -40.19
C ASP A 134 18.86 14.49 -40.94
N ARG A 135 17.69 14.26 -40.32
CA ARG A 135 16.53 13.65 -40.98
C ARG A 135 16.08 14.45 -42.21
N LYS A 136 15.88 15.77 -42.06
CA LYS A 136 15.51 16.66 -43.17
C LYS A 136 16.57 16.70 -44.28
N ARG A 137 17.86 16.64 -43.92
CA ARG A 137 18.96 16.57 -44.89
C ARG A 137 18.90 15.28 -45.69
N ARG A 138 18.70 14.12 -45.05
CA ARG A 138 18.56 12.82 -45.74
C ARG A 138 17.39 12.80 -46.73
N VAL A 139 16.24 13.34 -46.33
CA VAL A 139 15.05 13.45 -47.20
C VAL A 139 15.35 14.30 -48.44
N ARG A 140 16.04 15.45 -48.28
CA ARG A 140 16.45 16.29 -49.42
C ARG A 140 17.41 15.59 -50.40
N HIS A 141 18.22 14.65 -49.91
CA HIS A 141 19.12 13.84 -50.74
C HIS A 141 18.48 12.54 -51.26
N GLY A 142 17.15 12.41 -51.26
CA GLY A 142 16.46 11.24 -51.80
C GLY A 142 16.58 9.97 -50.96
N CYS A 143 17.27 10.00 -49.82
CA CYS A 143 17.26 8.89 -48.87
C CYS A 143 15.94 8.91 -48.11
N GLN A 144 14.93 8.19 -48.62
CA GLN A 144 13.69 7.99 -47.87
C GLN A 144 14.01 7.22 -46.57
N PRO A 145 13.49 7.68 -45.41
CA PRO A 145 13.57 6.86 -44.22
C PRO A 145 12.84 5.53 -44.48
N PRO A 146 13.32 4.39 -43.96
CA PRO A 146 12.65 3.12 -44.14
C PRO A 146 11.19 3.26 -43.67
N LEU A 147 10.24 3.02 -44.58
CA LEU A 147 8.78 3.13 -44.38
C LEU A 147 8.27 2.29 -43.19
N ASN A 148 9.08 1.37 -42.67
CA ASN A 148 8.74 0.45 -41.59
C ASN A 148 8.58 1.08 -40.18
N LYS A 149 8.55 2.41 -40.04
CA LYS A 149 8.25 3.10 -38.76
C LYS A 149 6.84 3.70 -38.65
N LEU A 150 5.97 3.53 -39.65
CA LEU A 150 4.57 3.97 -39.58
C LEU A 150 3.60 2.89 -39.03
N ARG A 151 4.06 1.65 -38.80
CA ARG A 151 3.27 0.60 -38.15
C ARG A 151 3.25 0.83 -36.63
N GLY A 152 2.35 1.69 -36.14
CA GLY A 152 2.19 1.90 -34.70
C GLY A 152 1.43 3.17 -34.31
N LEU A 153 1.11 4.06 -35.26
CA LEU A 153 0.06 5.05 -35.00
C LEU A 153 -1.28 4.30 -35.04
N PRO A 154 -2.08 4.32 -33.96
CA PRO A 154 -3.43 3.77 -34.01
C PRO A 154 -4.15 4.48 -35.15
N TRP A 155 -4.71 3.70 -36.08
CA TRP A 155 -5.66 4.21 -37.06
C TRP A 155 -6.76 4.93 -36.29
N ARG A 156 -6.84 6.27 -36.41
CA ARG A 156 -8.05 6.99 -36.00
C ARG A 156 -9.15 6.46 -36.90
N GLY A 157 -9.97 5.58 -36.37
CA GLY A 157 -11.18 5.11 -37.02
C GLY A 157 -11.96 6.33 -37.47
N GLN A 158 -12.29 6.36 -38.76
CA GLN A 158 -13.32 7.25 -39.27
C GLN A 158 -14.60 6.87 -38.52
N GLY A 159 -15.09 7.78 -37.68
CA GLY A 159 -16.40 7.63 -37.06
C GLY A 159 -17.44 7.56 -38.17
N GLN A 160 -18.15 6.44 -38.25
CA GLN A 160 -19.39 6.37 -39.02
C GLN A 160 -20.38 7.32 -38.35
N LEU A 161 -20.85 8.32 -39.10
CA LEU A 161 -22.14 8.94 -38.83
C LEU A 161 -23.19 7.83 -38.98
N VAL A 162 -23.92 7.56 -37.92
CA VAL A 162 -25.21 6.88 -37.99
C VAL A 162 -26.27 7.95 -37.81
N ASP A 163 -27.12 8.10 -38.83
CA ASP A 163 -28.33 8.93 -38.83
C ASP A 163 -29.47 8.20 -38.12
#